data_AF-A0A9D1TXW0-F1
#
_entry.id   AF-A0A9D1TXW0-F1
#
_cell.length_a   1.000
_cell.length_b   1.000
_cell.length_c   1.000
_cell.angle_alpha   90.00
_cell.angle_beta   90.00
_cell.angle_gamma   90.00
#
_symmetry.space_group_name_H-M   'P 1'
#
loop_
_entity.id
_entity.type
_entity.pdbx_description
1 polymer ?
#
loop_
_entity_poly.entity_id
_entity_poly.type
_entity_poly.pdbx_seq_one_letter_code
_entity_poly.pdbx_strand_id
1 'polypeptide(L)'
;MNVQAFISNISFPRTIEELRVFVEDVGQFNVEEILTCSETEWTVPKWAVKGDIVLFFHAKTAIQRIRHLKIILESYQKDYDYDILMKGLERSERLYKQYGGKIFAIGRILDKPYYDYREGDEVYHWKTRIYALINDIETLQNPVDINEFSNFIRISRQSAITPVLGEDFIKLRNIIKKKNRLPEFVMLNNASPLPLSQINKDNWMKLNCEYRRRFYLEIQFRKFYVDYLLSAIADQRKIFSECACYKNGKLTGYVDNCIFFHGKWCEVEIKLNFNAERDLIRQLNQYTDLERILLEKERECTERIEKRFVIVIDTERIGIFDGYNKRIEMVAELDRLQNKLDLLALRKQLIDCMEYMRVSNSK
;
A
#
# COMPACT_ATOMS: atom_id res chain seq x y z
N MET A 1 -3.59 -20.61 -4.35
CA MET A 1 -4.42 -19.52 -3.79
C MET A 1 -4.37 -18.33 -4.73
N ASN A 2 -5.32 -17.40 -4.62
CA ASN A 2 -5.21 -16.14 -5.36
C ASN A 2 -4.33 -15.17 -4.55
N VAL A 3 -3.31 -14.61 -5.19
CA VAL A 3 -2.38 -13.63 -4.62
C VAL A 3 -2.42 -12.37 -5.49
N GLN A 4 -1.65 -11.35 -5.14
CA GLN A 4 -1.25 -10.29 -6.07
C GLN A 4 0.24 -10.42 -6.40
N ALA A 5 0.64 -9.78 -7.49
CA ALA A 5 2.05 -9.70 -7.86
C ALA A 5 2.38 -8.29 -8.34
N PHE A 6 3.62 -7.87 -8.10
CA PHE A 6 4.14 -6.62 -8.63
C PHE A 6 5.63 -6.71 -8.93
N ILE A 7 6.07 -5.85 -9.83
CA ILE A 7 7.48 -5.60 -10.08
C ILE A 7 7.95 -4.45 -9.18
N SER A 8 9.00 -4.71 -8.41
CA SER A 8 9.74 -3.71 -7.64
C SER A 8 10.95 -3.26 -8.46
N ASN A 9 10.95 -1.98 -8.84
CA ASN A 9 11.94 -1.36 -9.71
C ASN A 9 13.10 -0.80 -8.88
N ILE A 10 14.22 -1.51 -8.85
CA ILE A 10 15.44 -1.14 -8.15
C ILE A 10 16.24 -0.16 -9.00
N SER A 11 16.31 1.09 -8.54
CA SER A 11 17.05 2.13 -9.24
C SER A 11 18.46 2.31 -8.67
N PHE A 12 19.15 3.38 -9.07
CA PHE A 12 20.54 3.63 -8.68
C PHE A 12 20.65 5.01 -8.01
N PRO A 13 21.65 5.24 -7.14
CA PRO A 13 21.91 6.55 -6.56
C PRO A 13 21.86 7.71 -7.56
N ARG A 14 21.40 8.87 -7.09
CA ARG A 14 21.26 10.09 -7.91
C ARG A 14 22.34 11.13 -7.63
N THR A 15 22.95 11.08 -6.45
CA THR A 15 23.99 12.03 -6.03
C THR A 15 25.25 11.30 -5.57
N ILE A 16 26.35 12.02 -5.42
CA ILE A 16 27.61 11.45 -4.92
C ILE A 16 27.46 11.12 -3.43
N GLU A 17 26.75 11.93 -2.66
CA GLU A 17 26.47 11.70 -1.24
C GLU A 17 25.72 10.38 -1.03
N GLU A 18 24.71 10.12 -1.85
CA GLU A 18 23.99 8.85 -1.78
C GLU A 18 24.86 7.67 -2.23
N LEU A 19 25.68 7.85 -3.28
CA LEU A 19 26.64 6.84 -3.71
C LEU A 19 27.62 6.47 -2.58
N ARG A 20 28.10 7.48 -1.82
CA ARG A 20 28.98 7.27 -0.66
C ARG A 20 28.33 6.39 0.39
N VAL A 21 27.07 6.65 0.75
CA VAL A 21 26.34 5.79 1.70
C VAL A 21 26.38 4.32 1.27
N PHE A 22 26.11 4.03 0.00
CA PHE A 22 26.13 2.65 -0.50
C PHE A 22 27.53 2.01 -0.57
N VAL A 23 28.57 2.79 -0.85
CA VAL A 23 29.93 2.27 -1.08
C VAL A 23 30.75 2.24 0.22
N GLU A 24 30.68 3.29 1.02
CA GLU A 24 31.49 3.50 2.24
C GLU A 24 30.77 2.93 3.47
N ASP A 25 29.49 3.27 3.67
CA ASP A 25 28.78 2.93 4.91
C ASP A 25 28.13 1.54 4.86
N VAL A 26 27.42 1.25 3.77
CA VAL A 26 26.69 -0.02 3.58
C VAL A 26 27.57 -1.10 2.95
N GLY A 27 28.49 -0.69 2.07
CA GLY A 27 29.41 -1.59 1.35
C GLY A 27 28.81 -2.32 0.14
N GLN A 28 27.49 -2.28 -0.07
CA GLN A 28 26.79 -2.98 -1.14
C GLN A 28 25.59 -2.18 -1.68
N PHE A 29 25.29 -2.30 -2.97
CA PHE A 29 24.09 -1.71 -3.57
C PHE A 29 22.84 -2.59 -3.36
N ASN A 30 21.66 -1.99 -3.46
CA ASN A 30 20.38 -2.69 -3.37
C ASN A 30 20.25 -3.92 -4.30
N VAL A 31 20.85 -3.89 -5.50
CA VAL A 31 20.86 -5.07 -6.38
C VAL A 31 21.71 -6.20 -5.78
N GLU A 32 22.85 -5.87 -5.18
CA GLU A 32 23.75 -6.85 -4.54
C GLU A 32 23.09 -7.49 -3.31
N GLU A 33 22.37 -6.68 -2.53
CA GLU A 33 21.59 -7.16 -1.38
C GLU A 33 20.60 -8.26 -1.81
N ILE A 34 19.74 -7.98 -2.80
CA ILE A 34 18.75 -8.95 -3.30
C ILE A 34 19.41 -10.18 -3.93
N LEU A 35 20.62 -10.05 -4.47
CA LEU A 35 21.35 -11.19 -5.03
C LEU A 35 21.90 -12.14 -3.96
N THR A 36 22.02 -11.68 -2.71
CA THR A 36 22.75 -12.39 -1.64
C THR A 36 21.89 -12.75 -0.44
N CYS A 37 20.74 -12.09 -0.25
CA CYS A 37 19.83 -12.39 0.86
C CYS A 37 18.72 -13.37 0.47
N SER A 38 18.24 -14.14 1.46
CA SER A 38 17.00 -14.92 1.36
C SER A 38 15.79 -14.17 1.93
N GLU A 39 16.05 -13.12 2.70
CA GLU A 39 15.07 -12.30 3.38
C GLU A 39 15.59 -10.85 3.47
N THR A 40 14.73 -9.86 3.23
CA THR A 40 15.02 -8.44 3.49
C THR A 40 13.74 -7.65 3.70
N GLU A 41 13.83 -6.51 4.37
CA GLU A 41 12.75 -5.52 4.40
C GLU A 41 12.80 -4.67 3.13
N TRP A 42 11.67 -4.57 2.42
CA TRP A 42 11.64 -3.88 1.14
C TRP A 42 10.44 -2.96 0.96
N THR A 43 10.58 -1.96 0.10
CA THR A 43 9.47 -1.07 -0.25
C THR A 43 8.37 -1.82 -1.01
N VAL A 44 7.13 -1.68 -0.56
CA VAL A 44 5.95 -2.36 -1.10
C VAL A 44 4.77 -1.40 -1.25
N PRO A 45 3.76 -1.70 -2.10
CA PRO A 45 2.54 -0.90 -2.16
C PRO A 45 1.67 -1.08 -0.91
N LYS A 46 0.87 -0.06 -0.55
CA LYS A 46 -0.07 -0.13 0.60
C LYS A 46 -1.05 -1.30 0.55
N TRP A 47 -1.42 -1.72 -0.65
CA TRP A 47 -2.39 -2.80 -0.90
C TRP A 47 -1.80 -4.20 -0.77
N ALA A 48 -0.47 -4.32 -0.67
CA ALA A 48 0.19 -5.61 -0.56
C ALA A 48 -0.25 -6.38 0.68
N VAL A 49 -0.32 -7.70 0.57
CA VAL A 49 -0.65 -8.59 1.68
C VAL A 49 0.31 -9.78 1.75
N LYS A 50 0.34 -10.44 2.91
CA LYS A 50 1.11 -11.66 3.12
C LYS A 50 0.79 -12.70 2.03
N GLY A 51 1.84 -13.22 1.40
CA GLY A 51 1.73 -14.19 0.32
C GLY A 51 1.82 -13.60 -1.09
N ASP A 52 1.74 -12.28 -1.24
CA ASP A 52 1.91 -11.63 -2.53
C ASP A 52 3.35 -11.79 -3.05
N ILE A 53 3.48 -11.75 -4.38
CA ILE A 53 4.73 -12.04 -5.10
C ILE A 53 5.42 -10.73 -5.48
N VAL A 54 6.71 -10.65 -5.17
CA VAL A 54 7.58 -9.53 -5.56
C VAL A 54 8.54 -9.98 -6.65
N LEU A 55 8.55 -9.27 -7.77
CA LEU A 55 9.50 -9.48 -8.86
C LEU A 55 10.52 -8.34 -8.85
N PHE A 56 11.77 -8.63 -8.54
CA PHE A 56 12.82 -7.60 -8.47
C PHE A 56 13.37 -7.31 -9.87
N PHE A 57 13.28 -6.04 -10.28
CA PHE A 57 13.71 -5.56 -11.59
C PHE A 57 14.79 -4.51 -11.44
N HIS A 58 15.94 -4.68 -12.10
CA HIS A 58 16.97 -3.65 -12.09
C HIS A 58 16.67 -2.61 -13.18
N ALA A 59 16.41 -1.37 -12.75
CA ALA A 59 15.94 -0.29 -13.61
C ALA A 59 16.83 -0.09 -14.85
N LYS A 60 16.21 -0.05 -16.04
CA LYS A 60 16.93 0.26 -17.29
C LYS A 60 17.64 1.63 -17.23
N THR A 61 17.10 2.59 -16.50
CA THR A 61 17.66 3.94 -16.32
C THR A 61 18.88 3.98 -15.39
N ALA A 62 19.20 2.91 -14.66
CA ALA A 62 20.34 2.88 -13.76
C ALA A 62 21.67 3.17 -14.46
N ILE A 63 21.89 2.67 -15.69
CA ILE A 63 23.13 2.93 -16.45
C ILE A 63 23.35 4.41 -16.75
N GLN A 64 22.28 5.17 -16.99
CA GLN A 64 22.39 6.60 -17.22
C GLN A 64 22.86 7.32 -15.95
N ARG A 65 22.37 6.88 -14.78
CA ARG A 65 22.80 7.41 -13.49
C ARG A 65 24.24 7.05 -13.15
N ILE A 66 24.64 5.79 -13.37
CA ILE A 66 26.03 5.33 -13.17
C ILE A 66 26.99 6.20 -14.01
N ARG A 67 26.70 6.38 -15.31
CA ARG A 67 27.53 7.19 -16.20
C ARG A 67 27.57 8.66 -15.79
N HIS A 68 26.43 9.21 -15.39
CA HIS A 68 26.35 10.59 -14.92
C HIS A 68 27.19 10.82 -13.66
N LEU A 69 27.10 9.91 -12.68
CA LEU A 69 27.88 10.00 -11.45
C LEU A 69 29.39 9.84 -11.69
N LYS A 70 29.81 9.01 -12.67
CA LYS A 70 31.22 8.95 -13.09
C LYS A 70 31.73 10.32 -13.57
N ILE A 71 30.98 10.98 -14.45
CA ILE A 71 31.33 12.32 -14.98
C ILE A 71 31.40 13.36 -13.85
N ILE A 72 30.43 13.33 -12.93
CA ILE A 72 30.46 14.23 -11.76
C ILE A 72 31.70 13.95 -10.92
N LEU A 73 31.95 12.69 -10.55
CA LEU A 73 33.06 12.31 -9.68
C LEU A 73 34.43 12.70 -10.29
N GLU A 74 34.58 12.57 -11.61
CA GLU A 74 35.77 13.04 -12.35
C GLU A 74 36.00 14.55 -12.23
N SER A 75 34.94 15.35 -12.02
CA SER A 75 35.02 16.80 -11.87
C SER A 75 35.37 17.25 -10.43
N TYR A 76 35.19 16.36 -9.45
CA TYR A 76 35.36 16.65 -8.01
C TYR A 76 36.36 15.69 -7.33
N GLN A 77 37.40 15.25 -8.05
CA GLN A 77 38.34 14.21 -7.58
C GLN A 77 39.00 14.52 -6.23
N LYS A 78 39.18 15.80 -5.89
CA LYS A 78 39.85 16.23 -4.65
C LYS A 78 38.93 16.29 -3.44
N ASP A 79 37.62 16.24 -3.65
CA ASP A 79 36.61 16.50 -2.62
C ASP A 79 36.02 15.20 -2.03
N TYR A 80 36.38 14.06 -2.62
CA TYR A 80 35.83 12.74 -2.27
C TYR A 80 36.91 11.66 -2.30
N ASP A 81 36.61 10.50 -1.69
CA ASP A 81 37.41 9.28 -1.80
C ASP A 81 37.27 8.66 -3.20
N TYR A 82 37.83 9.36 -4.19
CA TYR A 82 37.66 9.12 -5.62
C TYR A 82 37.86 7.65 -6.01
N ASP A 83 38.95 7.04 -5.55
CA ASP A 83 39.29 5.66 -5.92
C ASP A 83 38.27 4.64 -5.39
N ILE A 84 37.72 4.88 -4.19
CA ILE A 84 36.73 4.00 -3.56
C ILE A 84 35.39 4.13 -4.33
N LEU A 85 34.94 5.35 -4.57
CA LEU A 85 33.68 5.62 -5.26
C LEU A 85 33.72 5.21 -6.73
N MET A 86 34.84 5.42 -7.41
CA MET A 86 35.00 4.98 -8.80
C MET A 86 34.96 3.45 -8.90
N LYS A 87 35.61 2.72 -7.99
CA LYS A 87 35.49 1.25 -7.90
C LYS A 87 34.04 0.81 -7.67
N GLY A 88 33.28 1.53 -6.83
CA GLY A 88 31.85 1.31 -6.64
C GLY A 88 31.04 1.49 -7.93
N LEU A 89 31.31 2.55 -8.70
CA LEU A 89 30.65 2.82 -9.98
C LEU A 89 31.02 1.79 -11.06
N GLU A 90 32.27 1.34 -11.12
CA GLU A 90 32.70 0.25 -12.01
C GLU A 90 32.05 -1.09 -11.65
N ARG A 91 31.95 -1.39 -10.34
CA ARG A 91 31.21 -2.57 -9.83
C ARG A 91 29.75 -2.50 -10.26
N SER A 92 29.12 -1.34 -10.10
CA SER A 92 27.73 -1.09 -10.55
C SER A 92 27.54 -1.29 -12.04
N GLU A 93 28.49 -0.86 -12.87
CA GLU A 93 28.42 -1.05 -14.31
C GLU A 93 28.53 -2.54 -14.70
N ARG A 94 29.34 -3.33 -14.00
CA ARG A 94 29.38 -4.80 -14.18
C ARG A 94 28.04 -5.45 -13.80
N LEU A 95 27.45 -5.06 -12.68
CA LEU A 95 26.12 -5.53 -12.27
C LEU A 95 25.05 -5.16 -13.29
N TYR A 96 25.08 -3.94 -13.82
CA TYR A 96 24.14 -3.50 -14.86
C TYR A 96 24.29 -4.33 -16.14
N LYS A 97 25.51 -4.68 -16.57
CA LYS A 97 25.69 -5.55 -17.75
C LYS A 97 24.99 -6.91 -17.58
N GLN A 98 24.96 -7.43 -16.36
CA GLN A 98 24.34 -8.71 -16.07
C GLN A 98 22.81 -8.62 -15.88
N TYR A 99 22.33 -7.64 -15.12
CA TYR A 99 20.94 -7.56 -14.64
C TYR A 99 20.15 -6.34 -15.11
N GLY A 100 20.81 -5.33 -15.65
CA GLY A 100 20.20 -4.06 -16.05
C GLY A 100 19.09 -4.25 -17.08
N GLY A 101 17.91 -3.73 -16.77
CA GLY A 101 16.71 -3.90 -17.60
C GLY A 101 16.10 -5.30 -17.52
N LYS A 102 16.39 -6.07 -16.47
CA LYS A 102 15.89 -7.44 -16.30
C LYS A 102 15.22 -7.66 -14.95
N ILE A 103 14.25 -8.57 -14.93
CA ILE A 103 13.79 -9.21 -13.70
C ILE A 103 14.82 -10.27 -13.32
N PHE A 104 15.41 -10.15 -12.13
CA PHE A 104 16.57 -10.97 -11.74
C PHE A 104 16.36 -11.77 -10.46
N ALA A 105 15.33 -11.46 -9.67
CA ALA A 105 14.98 -12.23 -8.49
C ALA A 105 13.47 -12.19 -8.24
N ILE A 106 12.97 -13.14 -7.45
CA ILE A 106 11.58 -13.24 -7.03
C ILE A 106 11.56 -13.47 -5.51
N GLY A 107 10.63 -12.84 -4.80
CA GLY A 107 10.39 -13.11 -3.39
C GLY A 107 8.90 -13.12 -3.07
N ARG A 108 8.58 -13.32 -1.80
CA ARG A 108 7.23 -13.34 -1.27
C ARG A 108 7.11 -12.41 -0.07
N ILE A 109 5.97 -11.73 0.06
CA ILE A 109 5.70 -10.91 1.23
C ILE A 109 5.39 -11.82 2.43
N LEU A 110 6.16 -11.67 3.50
CA LEU A 110 6.02 -12.41 4.74
C LEU A 110 5.07 -11.72 5.72
N ASP A 111 5.14 -10.39 5.80
CA ASP A 111 4.40 -9.59 6.77
C ASP A 111 3.62 -8.41 6.15
N LYS A 112 2.73 -7.83 6.94
CA LYS A 112 1.85 -6.74 6.48
C LYS A 112 2.68 -5.48 6.21
N PRO A 113 2.34 -4.71 5.16
CA PRO A 113 2.95 -3.42 4.94
C PRO A 113 2.76 -2.48 6.13
N TYR A 114 3.79 -1.70 6.44
CA TYR A 114 3.77 -0.71 7.50
C TYR A 114 4.47 0.58 7.04
N TYR A 115 4.11 1.70 7.64
CA TYR A 115 4.76 2.97 7.41
C TYR A 115 5.99 3.11 8.32
N ASP A 116 7.15 3.33 7.73
CA ASP A 116 8.39 3.57 8.46
C ASP A 116 8.52 5.04 8.88
N TYR A 117 8.55 5.24 10.19
CA TYR A 117 8.67 6.56 10.82
C TYR A 117 10.11 7.00 11.03
N ARG A 118 11.12 6.16 10.73
CA ARG A 118 12.54 6.51 10.89
C ARG A 118 12.88 7.77 10.10
N GLU A 119 13.52 8.73 10.76
CA GLU A 119 14.07 9.93 10.11
C GLU A 119 15.45 9.64 9.52
N GLY A 120 15.91 10.44 8.56
CA GLY A 120 17.24 10.28 7.94
C GLY A 120 17.27 9.71 6.51
N ASP A 121 16.14 9.19 6.00
CA ASP A 121 16.05 8.66 4.63
C ASP A 121 16.03 9.72 3.52
N GLU A 122 16.25 11.00 3.84
CA GLU A 122 16.21 12.10 2.88
C GLU A 122 17.35 12.02 1.85
N VAL A 123 18.44 11.34 2.20
CA VAL A 123 19.58 11.10 1.31
C VAL A 123 19.26 10.10 0.21
N TYR A 124 18.25 9.24 0.39
CA TYR A 124 17.94 8.16 -0.54
C TYR A 124 17.08 8.62 -1.72
N HIS A 125 17.27 7.98 -2.88
CA HIS A 125 16.59 8.33 -4.12
C HIS A 125 15.13 7.87 -4.20
N TRP A 126 14.66 7.07 -3.23
CA TRP A 126 13.26 6.65 -3.11
C TRP A 126 12.59 7.41 -1.96
N LYS A 127 11.30 7.74 -2.16
CA LYS A 127 10.51 8.49 -1.18
C LYS A 127 9.45 7.66 -0.48
N THR A 128 9.22 6.43 -0.96
CA THR A 128 8.23 5.53 -0.38
C THR A 128 8.76 5.03 0.96
N ARG A 129 7.96 5.19 2.01
CA ARG A 129 8.25 4.71 3.36
C ARG A 129 7.32 3.59 3.79
N ILE A 130 6.83 2.82 2.83
CA ILE A 130 5.96 1.68 3.09
C ILE A 130 6.77 0.44 2.85
N TYR A 131 7.01 -0.32 3.90
CA TYR A 131 7.89 -1.48 3.89
C TYR A 131 7.13 -2.72 4.34
N ALA A 132 7.62 -3.88 3.91
CA ALA A 132 7.24 -5.18 4.45
C ALA A 132 8.45 -6.12 4.39
N LEU A 133 8.46 -7.11 5.28
CA LEU A 133 9.44 -8.20 5.21
C LEU A 133 9.15 -9.08 4.00
N ILE A 134 10.16 -9.28 3.15
CA ILE A 134 10.14 -10.15 1.98
C ILE A 134 11.00 -11.36 2.30
N ASN A 135 10.46 -12.56 2.14
CA ASN A 135 11.15 -13.82 2.35
C ASN A 135 11.20 -14.66 1.05
N ASP A 136 11.82 -15.83 1.15
CA ASP A 136 11.95 -16.80 0.05
C ASP A 136 12.50 -16.15 -1.23
N ILE A 137 13.48 -15.25 -1.06
CA ILE A 137 14.10 -14.54 -2.18
C ILE A 137 14.97 -15.52 -2.96
N GLU A 138 14.62 -15.74 -4.21
CA GLU A 138 15.33 -16.60 -5.14
C GLU A 138 15.81 -15.80 -6.36
N THR A 139 17.11 -15.86 -6.62
CA THR A 139 17.72 -15.28 -7.81
C THR A 139 17.48 -16.16 -9.04
N LEU A 140 17.11 -15.53 -10.14
CA LEU A 140 16.88 -16.21 -11.41
C LEU A 140 18.23 -16.51 -12.09
N GLN A 141 18.49 -17.80 -12.36
CA GLN A 141 19.67 -18.23 -13.10
C GLN A 141 19.74 -17.57 -14.49
N ASN A 142 18.58 -17.40 -15.13
CA ASN A 142 18.39 -16.74 -16.41
C ASN A 142 17.44 -15.55 -16.23
N PRO A 143 17.96 -14.34 -15.89
CA PRO A 143 17.15 -13.13 -15.75
C PRO A 143 16.34 -12.82 -17.00
N VAL A 144 15.13 -12.28 -16.82
CA VAL A 144 14.19 -12.01 -17.92
C VAL A 144 14.31 -10.57 -18.37
N ASP A 145 14.68 -10.36 -19.64
CA ASP A 145 14.90 -9.03 -20.20
C ASP A 145 13.57 -8.29 -20.45
N ILE A 146 13.56 -6.97 -20.23
CA ILE A 146 12.38 -6.13 -20.45
C ILE A 146 11.78 -6.27 -21.85
N ASN A 147 12.61 -6.53 -22.87
CA ASN A 147 12.13 -6.71 -24.23
C ASN A 147 11.23 -7.95 -24.38
N GLU A 148 11.34 -8.93 -23.47
CA GLU A 148 10.53 -10.16 -23.50
C GLU A 148 9.10 -9.97 -22.99
N PHE A 149 8.84 -8.92 -22.20
CA PHE A 149 7.51 -8.69 -21.61
C PHE A 149 6.95 -7.27 -21.83
N SER A 150 7.74 -6.34 -22.37
CA SER A 150 7.33 -4.93 -22.52
C SER A 150 6.14 -4.70 -23.45
N ASN A 151 5.78 -5.68 -24.28
CA ASN A 151 4.59 -5.64 -25.13
C ASN A 151 3.27 -5.86 -24.36
N PHE A 152 3.31 -6.44 -23.16
CA PHE A 152 2.11 -6.62 -22.32
C PHE A 152 2.25 -6.04 -20.90
N ILE A 153 3.46 -5.87 -20.37
CA ILE A 153 3.70 -5.17 -19.09
C ILE A 153 4.53 -3.91 -19.34
N ARG A 154 3.93 -2.75 -19.09
CA ARG A 154 4.64 -1.47 -19.11
C ARG A 154 5.17 -1.11 -17.72
N ILE A 155 6.48 -1.22 -17.54
CA ILE A 155 7.15 -0.79 -16.30
C ILE A 155 6.88 0.69 -16.03
N SER A 156 6.44 0.98 -14.81
CA SER A 156 6.26 2.36 -14.34
C SER A 156 7.60 3.10 -14.35
N ARG A 157 7.60 4.30 -14.95
CA ARG A 157 8.77 5.20 -14.96
C ARG A 157 8.74 6.20 -13.80
N GLN A 158 7.61 6.31 -13.11
CA GLN A 158 7.35 7.31 -12.08
C GLN A 158 7.19 6.69 -10.68
N SER A 159 6.93 5.38 -10.60
CA SER A 159 6.80 4.63 -9.36
C SER A 159 7.82 3.51 -9.29
N ALA A 160 8.23 3.16 -8.07
CA ALA A 160 9.01 1.95 -7.80
C ALA A 160 8.19 0.66 -8.04
N ILE A 161 6.85 0.76 -8.09
CA ILE A 161 5.95 -0.39 -8.14
C ILE A 161 5.19 -0.43 -9.47
N THR A 162 5.17 -1.60 -10.10
CA THR A 162 4.30 -1.91 -11.27
C THR A 162 3.45 -3.15 -10.95
N PRO A 163 2.12 -3.05 -10.80
CA PRO A 163 1.26 -4.22 -10.61
C PRO A 163 1.33 -5.17 -11.81
N VAL A 164 1.31 -6.48 -11.54
CA VAL A 164 1.31 -7.53 -12.57
C VAL A 164 0.22 -8.53 -12.21
N LEU A 165 -0.93 -8.42 -12.86
CA LEU A 165 -2.15 -9.17 -12.52
C LEU A 165 -2.72 -9.90 -13.74
N GLY A 166 -3.53 -10.93 -13.50
CA GLY A 166 -4.26 -11.69 -14.49
C GLY A 166 -3.39 -12.30 -15.57
N GLU A 167 -3.81 -12.09 -16.82
CA GLU A 167 -3.12 -12.60 -18.01
C GLU A 167 -1.66 -12.15 -18.09
N ASP A 168 -1.33 -10.93 -17.63
CA ASP A 168 0.04 -10.43 -17.67
C ASP A 168 0.95 -11.22 -16.73
N PHE A 169 0.45 -11.57 -15.54
CA PHE A 169 1.18 -12.44 -14.62
C PHE A 169 1.36 -13.84 -15.20
N ILE A 170 0.31 -14.42 -15.82
CA ILE A 170 0.38 -15.75 -16.41
C ILE A 170 1.43 -15.78 -17.54
N LYS A 171 1.40 -14.78 -18.43
CA LYS A 171 2.37 -14.65 -19.53
C LYS A 171 3.79 -14.49 -18.98
N LEU A 172 4.01 -13.60 -18.02
CA LEU A 172 5.33 -13.39 -17.42
C LEU A 172 5.85 -14.64 -16.70
N ARG A 173 5.01 -15.29 -15.89
CA ARG A 173 5.34 -16.55 -15.22
C ARG A 173 5.77 -17.62 -16.23
N ASN A 174 5.08 -17.74 -17.35
CA ASN A 174 5.43 -18.70 -18.41
C ASN A 174 6.78 -18.37 -19.06
N ILE A 175 7.14 -17.09 -19.23
CA ILE A 175 8.46 -16.69 -19.72
C ILE A 175 9.53 -17.10 -18.72
N ILE A 176 9.35 -16.79 -17.43
CA ILE A 176 10.33 -17.13 -16.39
C ILE A 176 10.50 -18.65 -16.30
N LYS A 177 9.39 -19.41 -16.28
CA LYS A 177 9.36 -20.88 -16.18
C LYS A 177 10.10 -21.57 -17.32
N LYS A 178 10.09 -21.00 -18.53
CA LYS A 178 10.81 -21.58 -19.69
C LYS A 178 12.32 -21.58 -19.52
N LYS A 179 12.85 -20.71 -18.66
CA LYS A 179 14.29 -20.48 -18.49
C LYS A 179 14.79 -20.76 -17.07
N ASN A 180 13.90 -20.89 -16.10
CA ASN A 180 14.24 -21.00 -14.69
C ASN A 180 13.34 -22.03 -14.00
N ARG A 181 13.88 -22.67 -12.96
CA ARG A 181 13.06 -23.33 -11.96
C ARG A 181 12.34 -22.24 -11.15
N LEU A 182 11.03 -22.39 -11.00
CA LEU A 182 10.23 -21.46 -10.21
C LEU A 182 9.93 -22.02 -8.81
N PRO A 183 9.90 -21.16 -7.78
CA PRO A 183 9.42 -21.54 -6.47
C PRO A 183 7.96 -22.02 -6.50
N GLU A 184 7.60 -22.91 -5.58
CA GLU A 184 6.25 -23.46 -5.47
C GLU A 184 5.19 -22.36 -5.29
N PHE A 185 5.49 -21.32 -4.49
CA PHE A 185 4.58 -20.21 -4.24
C PHE A 185 4.29 -19.37 -5.50
N VAL A 186 5.13 -19.40 -6.53
CA VAL A 186 4.87 -18.74 -7.83
C VAL A 186 4.04 -19.66 -8.74
N MET A 187 4.29 -20.96 -8.65
CA MET A 187 3.66 -21.98 -9.49
C MET A 187 2.21 -22.27 -9.10
N LEU A 188 1.91 -22.36 -7.79
CA LEU A 188 0.60 -22.74 -7.28
C LEU A 188 -0.38 -21.57 -7.11
N ASN A 189 0.10 -20.34 -7.27
CA ASN A 189 -0.72 -19.15 -7.07
C ASN A 189 -1.02 -18.44 -8.38
N ASN A 190 -2.19 -17.80 -8.46
CA ASN A 190 -2.56 -16.94 -9.58
C ASN A 190 -2.72 -15.52 -9.07
N ALA A 191 -2.15 -14.55 -9.80
CA ALA A 191 -2.31 -13.14 -9.50
C ALA A 191 -3.63 -12.59 -10.07
N SER A 192 -4.77 -13.20 -9.75
CA SER A 192 -6.04 -12.95 -10.44
C SER A 192 -6.56 -11.53 -10.19
N PRO A 193 -7.08 -10.83 -11.23
CA PRO A 193 -7.70 -9.53 -11.03
C PRO A 193 -8.98 -9.68 -10.21
N LEU A 194 -9.35 -8.62 -9.50
CA LEU A 194 -10.62 -8.57 -8.80
C LEU A 194 -11.80 -8.63 -9.79
N PRO A 195 -12.80 -9.52 -9.59
CA PRO A 195 -13.98 -9.61 -10.46
C PRO A 195 -14.98 -8.49 -10.14
N LEU A 196 -14.55 -7.22 -10.24
CA LEU A 196 -15.34 -6.05 -9.80
C LEU A 196 -16.74 -6.00 -10.45
N SER A 197 -16.83 -6.35 -11.73
CA SER A 197 -18.11 -6.38 -12.47
C SER A 197 -19.09 -7.43 -11.98
N GLN A 198 -18.63 -8.43 -11.23
CA GLN A 198 -19.47 -9.50 -10.69
C GLN A 198 -19.97 -9.16 -9.29
N ILE A 199 -19.36 -8.18 -8.59
CA ILE A 199 -19.74 -7.80 -7.24
C ILE A 199 -21.03 -6.96 -7.27
N ASN A 200 -22.02 -7.39 -6.51
CA ASN A 200 -23.30 -6.72 -6.36
C ASN A 200 -23.88 -6.90 -4.94
N LYS A 201 -25.02 -6.24 -4.69
CA LYS A 201 -25.72 -6.25 -3.39
C LYS A 201 -26.05 -7.65 -2.85
N ASP A 202 -26.15 -8.65 -3.72
CA ASP A 202 -26.60 -10.00 -3.35
C ASP A 202 -25.42 -10.95 -3.09
N ASN A 203 -24.23 -10.65 -3.62
CA ASN A 203 -23.06 -11.55 -3.53
C ASN A 203 -21.81 -10.94 -2.89
N TRP A 204 -21.79 -9.64 -2.57
CA TRP A 204 -20.61 -8.96 -2.01
C TRP A 204 -20.07 -9.64 -0.75
N MET A 205 -20.93 -10.15 0.13
CA MET A 205 -20.53 -10.88 1.34
C MET A 205 -19.80 -12.19 1.03
N LYS A 206 -20.24 -12.92 0.01
CA LYS A 206 -19.58 -14.18 -0.39
C LYS A 206 -18.22 -13.89 -1.03
N LEU A 207 -18.15 -12.87 -1.88
CA LEU A 207 -16.91 -12.48 -2.57
C LEU A 207 -15.88 -11.86 -1.61
N ASN A 208 -16.33 -11.30 -0.48
CA ASN A 208 -15.47 -10.80 0.59
C ASN A 208 -14.41 -11.82 1.02
N CYS A 209 -14.84 -13.05 1.33
CA CYS A 209 -13.97 -14.13 1.82
C CYS A 209 -12.82 -14.44 0.86
N GLU A 210 -13.06 -14.27 -0.44
CA GLU A 210 -12.09 -14.63 -1.47
C GLU A 210 -11.22 -13.44 -1.91
N TYR A 211 -11.76 -12.22 -1.92
CA TYR A 211 -11.19 -11.11 -2.70
C TYR A 211 -10.93 -9.81 -1.93
N ARG A 212 -11.52 -9.57 -0.75
CA ARG A 212 -11.50 -8.23 -0.13
C ARG A 212 -10.09 -7.71 0.15
N ARG A 213 -9.16 -8.58 0.54
CA ARG A 213 -7.76 -8.19 0.80
C ARG A 213 -6.96 -7.84 -0.46
N ARG A 214 -7.57 -7.85 -1.65
CA ARG A 214 -6.89 -7.63 -2.94
C ARG A 214 -7.30 -6.33 -3.64
N PHE A 215 -8.02 -5.43 -2.97
CA PHE A 215 -8.30 -4.11 -3.53
C PHE A 215 -7.01 -3.32 -3.66
N TYR A 216 -6.65 -2.95 -4.89
CA TYR A 216 -5.44 -2.20 -5.17
C TYR A 216 -5.65 -0.67 -5.11
N LEU A 217 -6.92 -0.21 -5.15
CA LEU A 217 -7.30 1.19 -4.93
C LEU A 217 -8.37 1.32 -3.85
N GLU A 218 -8.26 2.37 -3.04
CA GLU A 218 -9.26 2.73 -2.02
C GLU A 218 -10.65 2.90 -2.62
N ILE A 219 -10.76 3.55 -3.79
CA ILE A 219 -12.05 3.75 -4.48
C ILE A 219 -12.75 2.42 -4.85
N GLN A 220 -11.99 1.36 -5.09
CA GLN A 220 -12.55 0.04 -5.38
C GLN A 220 -13.04 -0.62 -4.11
N PHE A 221 -12.21 -0.58 -3.06
CA PHE A 221 -12.61 -1.11 -1.76
C PHE A 221 -13.87 -0.41 -1.24
N ARG A 222 -13.92 0.92 -1.39
CA ARG A 222 -15.07 1.75 -1.06
C ARG A 222 -16.33 1.32 -1.80
N LYS A 223 -16.31 1.39 -3.13
CA LYS A 223 -17.50 1.15 -3.97
C LYS A 223 -18.00 -0.29 -3.95
N PHE A 224 -17.09 -1.26 -3.92
CA PHE A 224 -17.45 -2.67 -4.11
C PHE A 224 -17.55 -3.45 -2.80
N TYR A 225 -17.19 -2.87 -1.66
CA TYR A 225 -17.34 -3.52 -0.38
C TYR A 225 -17.93 -2.59 0.68
N VAL A 226 -17.26 -1.45 0.95
CA VAL A 226 -17.62 -0.61 2.09
C VAL A 226 -19.02 -0.01 1.91
N ASP A 227 -19.39 0.48 0.73
CA ASP A 227 -20.72 1.05 0.50
C ASP A 227 -21.85 0.01 0.76
N TYR A 228 -21.63 -1.27 0.45
CA TYR A 228 -22.59 -2.32 0.80
C TYR A 228 -22.64 -2.61 2.31
N LEU A 229 -21.47 -2.67 2.96
CA LEU A 229 -21.36 -2.83 4.40
C LEU A 229 -22.09 -1.71 5.14
N LEU A 230 -21.78 -0.46 4.79
CA LEU A 230 -22.39 0.74 5.36
C LEU A 230 -23.91 0.76 5.16
N SER A 231 -24.39 0.39 3.96
CA SER A 231 -25.84 0.34 3.67
C SER A 231 -26.58 -0.66 4.56
N ALA A 232 -25.88 -1.71 5.00
CA ALA A 232 -26.45 -2.76 5.84
C ALA A 232 -26.41 -2.42 7.34
N ILE A 233 -25.45 -1.62 7.78
CA ILE A 233 -25.30 -1.25 9.20
C ILE A 233 -25.85 0.13 9.54
N ALA A 234 -26.13 1.01 8.57
CA ALA A 234 -26.66 2.36 8.80
C ALA A 234 -28.16 2.35 9.14
N ASP A 235 -28.64 3.40 9.82
CA ASP A 235 -30.06 3.64 10.10
C ASP A 235 -30.82 3.94 8.80
N GLN A 236 -30.14 4.60 7.85
CA GLN A 236 -30.66 4.94 6.54
C GLN A 236 -29.77 4.32 5.46
N ARG A 237 -30.39 3.77 4.40
CA ARG A 237 -29.64 3.19 3.27
C ARG A 237 -28.84 4.20 2.46
N LYS A 238 -29.18 5.50 2.53
CA LYS A 238 -28.48 6.53 1.77
C LYS A 238 -27.11 6.78 2.39
N ILE A 239 -26.07 6.60 1.59
CA ILE A 239 -24.68 6.90 1.92
C ILE A 239 -24.25 8.08 1.08
N PHE A 240 -23.51 8.99 1.69
CA PHE A 240 -22.86 10.09 1.00
C PHE A 240 -21.37 9.81 0.89
N SER A 241 -20.73 10.34 -0.16
CA SER A 241 -19.30 10.16 -0.40
C SER A 241 -18.62 11.50 -0.60
N GLU A 242 -17.33 11.57 -0.27
CA GLU A 242 -16.49 12.76 -0.46
C GLU A 242 -17.12 14.02 0.19
N CYS A 243 -17.59 13.86 1.43
CA CYS A 243 -18.33 14.90 2.15
C CYS A 243 -17.37 15.93 2.72
N ALA A 244 -17.65 17.23 2.52
CA ALA A 244 -16.80 18.30 3.02
C ALA A 244 -17.11 18.60 4.50
N CYS A 245 -16.07 18.63 5.34
CA CYS A 245 -16.19 18.81 6.79
C CYS A 245 -15.75 20.21 7.22
N TYR A 246 -16.56 20.89 8.03
CA TYR A 246 -16.29 22.26 8.48
C TYR A 246 -16.23 22.40 10.00
N LYS A 247 -15.25 23.17 10.48
CA LYS A 247 -15.09 23.60 11.87
C LYS A 247 -14.77 25.08 11.93
N ASN A 248 -15.36 25.81 12.86
CA ASN A 248 -15.19 27.26 13.02
C ASN A 248 -15.34 28.00 11.67
N GLY A 249 -16.34 27.61 10.87
CA GLY A 249 -16.57 28.15 9.52
C GLY A 249 -15.52 27.81 8.44
N LYS A 250 -14.48 27.02 8.74
CA LYS A 250 -13.41 26.67 7.79
C LYS A 250 -13.51 25.22 7.33
N LEU A 251 -13.18 24.97 6.06
CA LEU A 251 -13.01 23.63 5.51
C LEU A 251 -11.80 22.96 6.19
N THR A 252 -12.03 21.78 6.76
CA THR A 252 -11.00 21.02 7.48
C THR A 252 -10.52 19.77 6.75
N GLY A 253 -11.38 19.21 5.89
CA GLY A 253 -11.05 18.04 5.07
C GLY A 253 -12.27 17.52 4.32
N TYR A 254 -12.06 16.45 3.56
CA TYR A 254 -13.11 15.66 2.94
C TYR A 254 -13.06 14.26 3.53
N VAL A 255 -14.18 13.77 4.06
CA VAL A 255 -14.30 12.39 4.54
C VAL A 255 -14.79 11.48 3.40
N ASP A 256 -14.29 10.25 3.35
CA ASP A 256 -14.63 9.29 2.28
C ASP A 256 -16.13 9.03 2.19
N ASN A 257 -16.79 8.80 3.33
CA ASN A 257 -18.23 8.59 3.41
C ASN A 257 -18.87 9.25 4.65
N CYS A 258 -20.17 9.50 4.56
CA CYS A 258 -21.00 9.89 5.70
C CYS A 258 -22.31 9.09 5.69
N ILE A 259 -22.71 8.57 6.86
CA ILE A 259 -23.92 7.77 7.04
C ILE A 259 -24.77 8.28 8.21
N PHE A 260 -26.07 8.01 8.19
CA PHE A 260 -26.91 8.20 9.37
C PHE A 260 -26.83 6.94 10.23
N PHE A 261 -26.24 7.04 11.42
CA PHE A 261 -25.96 5.92 12.32
C PHE A 261 -26.23 6.32 13.77
N HIS A 262 -27.03 5.49 14.46
CA HIS A 262 -27.39 5.71 15.86
C HIS A 262 -27.97 7.12 16.11
N GLY A 263 -28.88 7.53 15.22
CA GLY A 263 -29.60 8.81 15.30
C GLY A 263 -28.80 10.05 14.90
N LYS A 264 -27.56 9.89 14.40
CA LYS A 264 -26.67 10.99 14.02
C LYS A 264 -25.99 10.77 12.67
N TRP A 265 -25.57 11.85 12.01
CA TRP A 265 -24.63 11.78 10.90
C TRP A 265 -23.24 11.47 11.43
N CYS A 266 -22.64 10.42 10.90
CA CYS A 266 -21.33 9.93 11.31
C CYS A 266 -20.43 9.74 10.09
N GLU A 267 -19.23 10.25 10.23
CA GLU A 267 -18.12 10.21 9.29
C GLU A 267 -17.52 8.80 9.24
N VAL A 268 -17.17 8.36 8.04
CA VAL A 268 -16.52 7.08 7.81
C VAL A 268 -15.28 7.28 6.96
N GLU A 269 -14.12 6.99 7.52
CA GLU A 269 -12.82 7.06 6.84
C GLU A 269 -12.37 5.66 6.39
N ILE A 270 -11.89 5.56 5.15
CA ILE A 270 -11.56 4.30 4.50
C ILE A 270 -10.10 4.30 4.06
N LYS A 271 -9.38 3.23 4.35
CA LYS A 271 -8.00 3.00 3.86
C LYS A 271 -7.83 1.58 3.37
N LEU A 272 -6.77 1.34 2.60
CA LEU A 272 -6.41 -0.05 2.26
C LEU A 272 -5.75 -0.75 3.46
N ASN A 273 -4.87 -0.04 4.17
CA ASN A 273 -4.14 -0.56 5.31
C ASN A 273 -3.75 0.60 6.26
N PHE A 274 -4.33 0.62 7.46
CA PHE A 274 -4.04 1.67 8.44
C PHE A 274 -2.59 1.70 8.89
N ASN A 275 -1.92 0.55 8.95
CA ASN A 275 -0.53 0.47 9.39
C ASN A 275 0.42 1.14 8.40
N ALA A 276 -0.01 1.33 7.14
CA ALA A 276 0.75 1.98 6.07
C ALA A 276 0.40 3.47 5.91
N GLU A 277 -0.40 4.05 6.81
CA GLU A 277 -0.76 5.46 6.80
C GLU A 277 0.15 6.30 7.68
N ARG A 278 0.74 7.35 7.09
CA ARG A 278 1.67 8.26 7.79
C ARG A 278 1.01 8.97 8.97
N ASP A 279 -0.08 9.68 8.72
CA ASP A 279 -0.68 10.66 9.64
C ASP A 279 -2.17 10.41 9.88
N LEU A 280 -2.58 9.14 9.98
CA LEU A 280 -4.00 8.75 10.07
C LEU A 280 -4.74 9.48 11.20
N ILE A 281 -4.16 9.55 12.40
CA ILE A 281 -4.77 10.23 13.55
C ILE A 281 -4.96 11.73 13.27
N ARG A 282 -3.99 12.40 12.64
CA ARG A 282 -4.13 13.81 12.28
C ARG A 282 -5.26 14.02 11.27
N GLN A 283 -5.38 13.11 10.29
CA GLN A 283 -6.46 13.16 9.31
C GLN A 283 -7.83 12.96 9.98
N LEU A 284 -7.99 11.93 10.81
CA LEU A 284 -9.25 11.63 11.51
C LEU A 284 -9.69 12.78 12.42
N ASN A 285 -8.73 13.47 13.03
CA ASN A 285 -9.01 14.67 13.81
C ASN A 285 -9.65 15.80 13.00
N GLN A 286 -9.55 15.82 11.67
CA GLN A 286 -10.25 16.80 10.85
C GLN A 286 -11.76 16.58 10.84
N TYR A 287 -12.22 15.37 11.18
CA TYR A 287 -13.61 14.94 11.06
C TYR A 287 -14.39 14.88 12.39
N THR A 288 -13.80 15.35 13.49
CA THR A 288 -14.46 15.45 14.81
C THR A 288 -14.88 16.88 15.10
N ASP A 289 -15.71 17.12 16.11
CA ASP A 289 -16.16 18.45 16.57
C ASP A 289 -16.67 19.34 15.43
N LEU A 290 -17.34 18.73 14.44
CA LEU A 290 -17.83 19.44 13.27
C LEU A 290 -19.04 20.32 13.62
N GLU A 291 -19.07 21.47 12.97
CA GLU A 291 -20.23 22.38 12.97
C GLU A 291 -21.16 22.07 11.80
N ARG A 292 -20.57 21.63 10.68
CA ARG A 292 -21.29 21.41 9.43
C ARG A 292 -20.61 20.36 8.57
N ILE A 293 -21.43 19.56 7.90
CA ILE A 293 -21.02 18.64 6.84
C ILE A 293 -21.79 18.99 5.56
N LEU A 294 -21.10 19.07 4.43
CA LEU A 294 -21.73 19.12 3.11
C LEU A 294 -21.83 17.70 2.56
N LEU A 295 -23.05 17.14 2.56
CA LEU A 295 -23.34 15.76 2.15
C LEU A 295 -23.38 15.63 0.62
N GLU A 296 -23.96 16.62 -0.07
CA GLU A 296 -24.00 16.79 -1.53
C GLU A 296 -23.92 18.29 -1.86
N LYS A 297 -23.72 18.68 -3.13
CA LYS A 297 -23.56 20.09 -3.55
C LYS A 297 -24.61 21.05 -2.97
N GLU A 298 -25.84 20.58 -2.77
CA GLU A 298 -26.98 21.39 -2.30
C GLU A 298 -27.51 20.94 -0.94
N ARG A 299 -26.87 19.95 -0.30
CA ARG A 299 -27.35 19.37 0.97
C ARG A 299 -26.29 19.51 2.04
N GLU A 300 -26.49 20.45 2.93
CA GLU A 300 -25.70 20.59 4.16
C GLU A 300 -26.45 20.01 5.37
N CYS A 301 -25.68 19.65 6.39
CA CYS A 301 -26.17 19.23 7.68
C CYS A 301 -25.42 19.96 8.78
N THR A 302 -26.16 20.51 9.75
CA THR A 302 -25.65 21.24 10.92
C THR A 302 -26.19 20.68 12.24
N GLU A 303 -27.17 19.76 12.17
CA GLU A 303 -27.82 19.14 13.33
C GLU A 303 -27.52 17.65 13.39
N ARG A 304 -27.56 17.08 14.61
CA ARG A 304 -27.38 15.63 14.84
C ARG A 304 -26.09 15.09 14.22
N ILE A 305 -25.02 15.88 14.20
CA ILE A 305 -23.69 15.42 13.79
C ILE A 305 -23.03 14.70 14.96
N GLU A 306 -22.42 13.55 14.71
CA GLU A 306 -21.54 12.91 15.68
C GLU A 306 -20.25 13.72 15.79
N LYS A 307 -20.01 14.29 16.98
CA LYS A 307 -18.87 15.19 17.18
C LYS A 307 -17.63 14.47 17.67
N ARG A 308 -17.75 13.28 18.26
CA ARG A 308 -16.61 12.63 18.91
C ARG A 308 -16.03 11.50 18.08
N PHE A 309 -16.88 10.76 17.38
CA PHE A 309 -16.50 9.48 16.79
C PHE A 309 -16.51 9.50 15.28
N VAL A 310 -15.49 8.88 14.69
CA VAL A 310 -15.41 8.60 13.26
C VAL A 310 -15.32 7.08 13.11
N ILE A 311 -16.14 6.49 12.26
CA ILE A 311 -16.00 5.07 11.93
C ILE A 311 -14.79 4.93 10.99
N VAL A 312 -13.93 3.96 11.23
CA VAL A 312 -12.75 3.71 10.40
C VAL A 312 -12.79 2.28 9.86
N ILE A 313 -12.53 2.11 8.57
CA ILE A 313 -12.51 0.80 7.90
C ILE A 313 -11.23 0.63 7.06
N ASP A 314 -10.48 -0.44 7.30
CA ASP A 314 -9.43 -0.93 6.38
C ASP A 314 -9.82 -2.26 5.73
N THR A 315 -8.97 -2.82 4.86
CA THR A 315 -9.25 -4.10 4.21
C THR A 315 -9.21 -5.31 5.15
N GLU A 316 -9.10 -5.14 6.46
CA GLU A 316 -9.14 -6.24 7.43
C GLU A 316 -10.10 -5.99 8.58
N ARG A 317 -10.31 -4.75 8.99
CA ARG A 317 -10.96 -4.39 10.26
C ARG A 317 -11.84 -3.16 10.11
N ILE A 318 -12.82 -3.09 11.01
CA ILE A 318 -13.64 -1.92 11.25
C ILE A 318 -13.50 -1.51 12.72
N GLY A 319 -13.43 -0.22 12.97
CA GLY A 319 -13.24 0.35 14.30
C GLY A 319 -13.84 1.74 14.45
N ILE A 320 -13.63 2.32 15.62
CA ILE A 320 -14.06 3.66 15.97
C ILE A 320 -12.84 4.48 16.37
N PHE A 321 -12.65 5.63 15.74
CA PHE A 321 -11.75 6.66 16.22
C PHE A 321 -12.45 7.54 17.25
N ASP A 322 -11.81 7.72 18.40
CA ASP A 322 -12.24 8.63 19.46
C ASP A 322 -11.47 9.95 19.38
N GLY A 323 -12.15 11.00 18.92
CA GLY A 323 -11.62 12.35 18.83
C GLY A 323 -11.21 12.97 20.15
N TYR A 324 -11.70 12.48 21.29
CA TYR A 324 -11.28 12.98 22.60
C TYR A 324 -9.95 12.34 23.01
N ASN A 325 -9.88 11.00 22.99
CA ASN A 325 -8.69 10.24 23.41
C ASN A 325 -7.60 10.13 22.31
N LYS A 326 -7.89 10.57 21.09
CA LYS A 326 -7.02 10.48 19.91
C LYS A 326 -6.54 9.06 19.62
N ARG A 327 -7.42 8.06 19.80
CA ARG A 327 -7.11 6.63 19.59
C ARG A 327 -8.17 5.94 18.73
N ILE A 328 -7.77 4.87 18.08
CA ILE A 328 -8.67 3.98 17.33
C ILE A 328 -8.86 2.71 18.15
N GLU A 329 -10.11 2.32 18.36
CA GLU A 329 -10.48 1.00 18.90
C GLU A 329 -11.02 0.14 17.77
N MET A 330 -10.36 -0.99 17.51
CA MET A 330 -10.83 -1.95 16.52
C MET A 330 -11.97 -2.77 17.11
N VAL A 331 -13.10 -2.78 16.42
CA VAL A 331 -14.33 -3.42 16.90
C VAL A 331 -14.47 -4.84 16.34
N ALA A 332 -14.18 -5.02 15.05
CA ALA A 332 -14.31 -6.33 14.42
C ALA A 332 -13.33 -6.55 13.27
N GLU A 333 -13.01 -7.82 13.03
CA GLU A 333 -12.37 -8.28 11.80
C GLU A 333 -13.43 -8.55 10.73
N LEU A 334 -13.20 -8.03 9.53
CA LEU A 334 -14.13 -8.12 8.40
C LEU A 334 -14.29 -9.55 7.85
N ASP A 335 -13.33 -10.45 8.11
CA ASP A 335 -13.44 -11.87 7.72
C ASP A 335 -14.46 -12.65 8.54
N ARG A 336 -14.86 -12.11 9.70
CA ARG A 336 -15.90 -12.69 10.56
C ARG A 336 -17.32 -12.35 10.09
N LEU A 337 -17.45 -11.46 9.10
CA LEU A 337 -18.73 -11.00 8.57
C LEU A 337 -19.12 -11.86 7.36
N GLN A 338 -19.87 -12.93 7.61
CA GLN A 338 -20.24 -13.93 6.61
C GLN A 338 -21.73 -13.91 6.27
N ASN A 339 -22.56 -13.38 7.16
CA ASN A 339 -24.00 -13.33 6.98
C ASN A 339 -24.65 -12.08 7.62
N LYS A 340 -25.97 -11.92 7.41
CA LYS A 340 -26.73 -10.76 7.92
C LYS A 340 -26.76 -10.65 9.46
N LEU A 341 -26.72 -11.77 10.18
CA LEU A 341 -26.69 -11.75 11.66
C LEU A 341 -25.37 -11.14 12.15
N ASP A 342 -24.26 -11.44 11.47
CA ASP A 342 -22.96 -10.84 11.80
C ASP A 342 -22.98 -9.32 11.60
N LEU A 343 -23.71 -8.82 10.60
CA LEU A 343 -23.87 -7.38 10.36
C LEU A 343 -24.71 -6.70 11.46
N LEU A 344 -25.75 -7.37 11.96
CA LEU A 344 -26.53 -6.88 13.11
C LEU A 344 -25.68 -6.87 14.38
N ALA A 345 -24.89 -7.92 14.60
CA ALA A 345 -23.97 -8.00 15.73
C ALA A 345 -22.88 -6.91 15.65
N LEU A 346 -22.29 -6.70 14.47
CA LEU A 346 -21.32 -5.63 14.22
C LEU A 346 -21.92 -4.26 14.54
N ARG A 347 -23.13 -3.96 14.02
CA ARG A 347 -23.81 -2.70 14.30
C ARG A 347 -23.96 -2.49 15.81
N LYS A 348 -24.39 -3.51 16.55
CA LYS A 348 -24.52 -3.43 18.01
C LYS A 348 -23.16 -3.17 18.68
N GLN A 349 -22.12 -3.91 18.30
CA GLN A 349 -20.77 -3.74 18.85
C GLN A 349 -20.20 -2.33 18.62
N LEU A 350 -20.45 -1.73 17.45
CA LEU A 350 -20.05 -0.35 17.17
C LEU A 350 -20.74 0.64 18.11
N ILE A 351 -22.05 0.48 18.34
CA ILE A 351 -22.83 1.32 19.27
C ILE A 351 -22.31 1.14 20.71
N ASP A 352 -22.22 -0.11 21.17
CA ASP A 352 -21.75 -0.44 22.52
C ASP A 352 -20.33 0.13 22.77
N CYS A 353 -19.45 0.07 21.76
CA CYS A 353 -18.11 0.67 21.80
C CYS A 353 -18.16 2.19 21.96
N MET A 354 -18.96 2.88 21.14
CA MET A 354 -19.14 4.34 21.25
C MET A 354 -19.70 4.74 22.62
N GLU A 355 -20.69 4.01 23.15
CA GLU A 355 -21.27 4.29 24.47
C GLU A 355 -20.28 4.05 25.61
N TYR A 356 -19.56 2.93 25.57
CA TYR A 356 -18.52 2.60 26.54
C TYR A 356 -17.43 3.70 26.62
N MET A 357 -16.98 4.19 25.46
CA MET A 357 -16.00 5.27 25.38
C MET A 357 -16.51 6.61 25.91
N ARG A 358 -17.82 6.88 25.78
CA ARG A 358 -18.45 8.09 26.36
C ARG A 358 -18.42 8.03 27.88
N VAL A 359 -18.79 6.89 28.47
CA VAL A 359 -18.92 6.72 29.92
C VAL A 359 -17.55 6.62 30.61
N SER A 360 -16.59 5.93 30.01
CA SER A 360 -15.26 5.69 30.61
C SER A 360 -14.44 6.96 30.88
N ASN A 361 -14.83 8.09 30.26
CA ASN A 361 -14.18 9.40 30.41
C ASN A 361 -15.04 10.42 31.18
N SER A 362 -16.17 10.00 31.74
CA SER A 362 -17.00 10.83 32.64
C SER A 362 -16.69 10.61 34.12
N LYS A 363 -15.65 9.83 34.41
CA LYS A 363 -14.98 9.67 35.71
C LYS A 363 -13.58 10.24 35.58
#